data_AF-A0AA51X5I2-F1
#
_entry.id   AF-A0AA51X5I2-F1
#
_cell.length_a   1.000
_cell.length_b   1.000
_cell.length_c   1.000
_cell.angle_alpha   90.00
_cell.angle_beta   90.00
_cell.angle_gamma   90.00
#
_symmetry.space_group_name_H-M   'P 1'
#
loop_
_entity.id
_entity.type
_entity.pdbx_description
1 polymer ?
#
loop_
_entity_poly.entity_id
_entity_poly.type
_entity_poly.pdbx_seq_one_letter_code
_entity_poly.pdbx_strand_id
1 'polypeptide(L)'
;MLIYSPVDYITMPWKNGGGETCQLAVSEQCHPDDQLPLWRLSIATVSQDGPFSLFEHYQRCIMLLEGAGMRLRFNQQEWISVDAPLQRQIFSGQWQTDCELIKGTIKDFNLMVDQRLADFVVDVLTLQNQTLLWPDFFSSKDQTQCIDLIYIISGECDLEYQTLDGDSRVKRLTAKHTLINRTNQLKSVHCSDDKAQIFVARVFIR
;
A
#
# COMPACT_ATOMS: atom_id res chain seq x y z
N MET A 1 10.92 -0.53 13.66
CA MET A 1 10.25 0.36 12.70
C MET A 1 11.19 0.70 11.55
N LEU A 2 10.72 0.72 10.29
CA LEU A 2 11.52 1.06 9.10
C LEU A 2 10.84 2.18 8.31
N ILE A 3 11.62 3.12 7.77
CA ILE A 3 11.13 4.22 6.93
C ILE A 3 11.91 4.20 5.62
N TYR A 4 11.19 4.18 4.52
CA TYR A 4 11.71 4.29 3.16
C TYR A 4 11.28 5.60 2.53
N SER A 5 12.10 6.09 1.63
CA SER A 5 11.91 7.30 0.84
C SER A 5 12.15 6.99 -0.64
N PRO A 6 11.91 7.93 -1.58
CA PRO A 6 12.09 7.67 -3.00
C PRO A 6 13.48 7.17 -3.42
N VAL A 7 14.52 7.47 -2.64
CA VAL A 7 15.88 6.99 -2.96
C VAL A 7 16.09 5.51 -2.63
N ASP A 8 15.21 4.92 -1.82
CA ASP A 8 15.26 3.50 -1.43
C ASP A 8 14.45 2.60 -2.37
N TYR A 9 13.64 3.20 -3.25
CA TYR A 9 12.73 2.46 -4.12
C TYR A 9 13.43 1.85 -5.33
N ILE A 10 12.94 0.68 -5.74
CA ILE A 10 13.51 -0.06 -6.87
C ILE A 10 12.51 -0.05 -8.02
N THR A 11 12.87 0.55 -9.16
CA THR A 11 12.01 0.60 -10.34
C THR A 11 12.45 -0.43 -11.38
N MET A 12 11.50 -1.20 -11.89
CA MET A 12 11.73 -2.28 -12.86
C MET A 12 10.72 -2.18 -14.01
N PRO A 13 11.16 -2.07 -15.27
CA PRO A 13 10.25 -2.09 -16.42
C PRO A 13 9.63 -3.47 -16.60
N TRP A 14 8.40 -3.51 -17.10
CA TRP A 14 7.73 -4.77 -17.42
C TRP A 14 8.26 -5.37 -18.71
N LYS A 15 8.35 -6.70 -18.77
CA LYS A 15 8.85 -7.42 -19.95
C LYS A 15 8.05 -7.14 -21.23
N ASN A 16 6.75 -6.83 -21.10
CA ASN A 16 5.87 -6.53 -22.23
C ASN A 16 5.93 -5.06 -22.68
N GLY A 17 6.70 -4.20 -22.00
CA GLY A 17 6.76 -2.76 -22.30
C GLY A 17 5.49 -1.97 -21.97
N GLY A 18 4.50 -2.60 -21.32
CA GLY A 18 3.23 -1.96 -20.97
C GLY A 18 3.29 -1.03 -19.76
N GLY A 19 4.45 -0.93 -19.11
CA GLY A 19 4.60 -0.19 -17.87
C GLY A 19 5.87 -0.53 -17.10
N GLU A 20 5.89 -0.11 -15.84
CA GLU A 20 6.95 -0.38 -14.87
C GLU A 20 6.36 -0.51 -13.46
N THR A 21 7.10 -1.19 -12.59
CA THR A 21 6.80 -1.26 -11.16
C THR A 21 7.89 -0.57 -10.37
N CYS A 22 7.51 0.42 -9.56
CA CYS A 22 8.32 1.00 -8.51
C CYS A 22 7.99 0.29 -7.18
N GLN A 23 8.90 -0.57 -6.72
CA GLN A 23 8.78 -1.26 -5.43
C GLN A 23 9.11 -0.30 -4.28
N LEU A 24 8.15 -0.12 -3.37
CA LEU A 24 8.30 0.77 -2.21
C LEU A 24 8.89 0.04 -1.00
N ALA A 25 8.35 -1.15 -0.72
CA ALA A 25 8.77 -2.00 0.37
C ALA A 25 8.25 -3.43 0.13
N VAL A 26 8.94 -4.40 0.71
CA VAL A 26 8.59 -5.83 0.63
C VAL A 26 8.88 -6.50 1.97
N SER A 27 8.10 -7.52 2.32
CA SER A 27 8.37 -8.32 3.52
C SER A 27 9.65 -9.13 3.37
N GLU A 28 10.37 -9.31 4.49
CA GLU A 28 11.48 -10.28 4.56
C GLU A 28 10.96 -11.72 4.69
N GLN A 29 9.79 -11.90 5.30
CA GLN A 29 9.12 -13.18 5.36
C GLN A 29 8.60 -13.55 3.96
N CYS A 30 8.90 -14.77 3.53
CA CYS A 30 8.40 -15.36 2.31
C CYS A 30 7.63 -16.64 2.62
N HIS A 31 6.75 -17.06 1.71
CA HIS A 31 6.17 -18.39 1.77
C HIS A 31 7.23 -19.46 1.49
N PRO A 32 7.30 -20.56 2.25
CA PRO A 32 8.34 -21.58 2.09
C PRO A 32 8.38 -22.21 0.69
N ASP A 33 7.22 -22.43 0.07
CA ASP A 33 7.11 -23.21 -1.17
C ASP A 33 7.57 -22.47 -2.42
N ASP A 34 7.25 -21.18 -2.55
CA ASP A 34 7.51 -20.39 -3.76
C ASP A 34 8.49 -19.23 -3.52
N GLN A 35 8.90 -19.01 -2.26
CA GLN A 35 9.80 -17.94 -1.82
C GLN A 35 9.29 -16.52 -2.18
N LEU A 36 7.98 -16.38 -2.44
CA LEU A 36 7.37 -15.08 -2.68
C LEU A 36 7.10 -14.35 -1.35
N PRO A 37 7.23 -13.02 -1.33
CA PRO A 37 7.12 -12.23 -0.11
C PRO A 37 5.68 -12.17 0.41
N LEU A 38 5.50 -12.44 1.71
CA LEU A 38 4.23 -12.28 2.42
C LEU A 38 3.44 -11.03 2.01
N TRP A 39 4.09 -9.88 1.88
CA TRP A 39 3.45 -8.69 1.35
C TRP A 39 4.41 -7.85 0.50
N ARG A 40 3.84 -7.08 -0.43
CA ARG A 40 4.58 -6.12 -1.27
C ARG A 40 3.78 -4.83 -1.44
N LEU A 41 4.45 -3.70 -1.20
CA LEU A 41 3.98 -2.37 -1.57
C LEU A 41 4.70 -1.89 -2.83
N SER A 42 3.94 -1.39 -3.78
CA SER A 42 4.46 -0.91 -5.06
C SER A 42 3.59 0.19 -5.65
N ILE A 43 4.17 0.96 -6.56
CA ILE A 43 3.45 1.84 -7.49
C ILE A 43 3.69 1.30 -8.89
N ALA A 44 2.64 1.06 -9.65
CA ALA A 44 2.73 0.71 -11.06
C ALA A 44 2.51 1.96 -11.92
N THR A 45 3.35 2.14 -12.93
CA THR A 45 3.06 3.04 -14.06
C THR A 45 2.48 2.18 -15.17
N VAL A 46 1.20 2.36 -15.50
CA VAL A 46 0.50 1.57 -16.53
C VAL A 46 0.32 2.44 -17.76
N SER A 47 0.96 2.07 -18.87
CA SER A 47 1.00 2.88 -20.09
C SER A 47 0.30 2.23 -21.29
N GLN A 48 -0.10 0.97 -21.18
CA GLN A 48 -0.83 0.25 -22.21
C GLN A 48 -1.90 -0.63 -21.58
N ASP A 49 -2.97 -0.85 -22.33
CA ASP A 49 -3.99 -1.84 -22.00
C ASP A 49 -3.39 -3.24 -21.95
N GLY A 50 -3.99 -4.12 -21.16
CA GLY A 50 -3.59 -5.51 -21.13
C GLY A 50 -3.96 -6.24 -19.84
N PRO A 51 -3.72 -7.56 -19.82
CA PRO A 51 -3.98 -8.36 -18.64
C PRO A 51 -2.94 -8.08 -17.55
N PHE A 52 -3.38 -8.08 -16.30
CA PHE A 52 -2.48 -8.15 -15.15
C PHE A 52 -1.89 -9.54 -14.99
N SER A 53 -0.69 -9.62 -14.43
CA SER A 53 -0.09 -10.89 -14.02
C SER A 53 -0.92 -11.56 -12.92
N LEU A 54 -1.01 -12.89 -13.00
CA LEU A 54 -1.60 -13.72 -11.95
C LEU A 54 -0.63 -13.82 -10.76
N PHE A 55 -1.18 -13.72 -9.57
CA PHE A 55 -0.51 -13.94 -8.29
C PHE A 55 -1.39 -14.87 -7.48
N GLU A 56 -1.19 -16.17 -7.68
CA GLU A 56 -1.92 -17.22 -6.96
C GLU A 56 -1.74 -17.04 -5.44
N HIS A 57 -2.81 -17.25 -4.68
CA HIS A 57 -2.87 -17.06 -3.22
C HIS A 57 -2.75 -15.62 -2.70
N TYR A 58 -2.46 -14.63 -3.55
CA TYR A 58 -2.44 -13.24 -3.12
C TYR A 58 -3.83 -12.61 -3.17
N GLN A 59 -4.07 -11.69 -2.25
CA GLN A 59 -5.10 -10.68 -2.38
C GLN A 59 -4.43 -9.33 -2.63
N ARG A 60 -5.06 -8.56 -3.52
CA ARG A 60 -4.51 -7.30 -4.02
C ARG A 60 -5.45 -6.17 -3.65
N CYS A 61 -4.88 -5.06 -3.21
CA CYS A 61 -5.55 -3.77 -3.12
C CYS A 61 -4.82 -2.82 -4.07
N ILE A 62 -5.49 -2.43 -5.14
CA ILE A 62 -4.99 -1.38 -6.03
C ILE A 62 -5.70 -0.06 -5.71
N MET A 63 -5.06 1.06 -6.00
CA MET A 63 -5.62 2.40 -5.78
C MET A 63 -5.08 3.39 -6.79
N LEU A 64 -5.96 4.13 -7.47
CA LEU A 64 -5.54 5.14 -8.45
C LEU A 64 -4.83 6.33 -7.77
N LEU A 65 -3.62 6.66 -8.21
CA LEU A 65 -2.84 7.81 -7.73
C LEU A 65 -2.82 8.97 -8.72
N GLU A 66 -2.55 8.68 -10.01
CA GLU A 66 -2.39 9.69 -11.05
C GLU A 66 -3.04 9.22 -12.36
N GLY A 67 -3.53 10.15 -13.16
CA GLY A 67 -4.12 9.89 -14.48
C GLY A 67 -5.64 9.74 -14.45
N ALA A 68 -6.24 9.50 -15.63
CA ALA A 68 -7.69 9.48 -15.82
C ALA A 68 -8.37 8.20 -15.32
N GLY A 69 -7.59 7.22 -14.87
CA GLY A 69 -8.09 5.94 -14.39
C GLY A 69 -8.08 4.82 -15.44
N MET A 70 -8.61 3.68 -15.00
CA MET A 70 -8.67 2.44 -15.75
C MET A 70 -10.01 1.74 -15.52
N ARG A 71 -10.40 0.89 -16.47
CA ARG A 71 -11.46 -0.08 -16.29
C ARG A 71 -10.84 -1.45 -16.05
N LEU A 72 -11.40 -2.21 -15.14
CA LEU A 72 -10.94 -3.54 -14.78
C LEU A 72 -12.05 -4.55 -14.98
N ARG A 73 -11.68 -5.74 -15.44
CA ARG A 73 -12.58 -6.87 -15.56
C ARG A 73 -11.96 -8.07 -14.88
N PHE A 74 -12.61 -8.56 -13.83
CA PHE A 74 -12.18 -9.74 -13.09
C PHE A 74 -12.93 -10.98 -13.57
N ASN A 75 -12.22 -12.07 -13.89
CA ASN A 75 -12.78 -13.34 -14.35
C ASN A 75 -13.85 -13.22 -15.45
N GLN A 76 -13.62 -12.34 -16.43
CA GLN A 76 -14.56 -12.10 -17.55
C GLN A 76 -15.97 -11.63 -17.12
N GLN A 77 -16.09 -11.06 -15.91
CA GLN A 77 -17.33 -10.46 -15.41
C GLN A 77 -17.54 -9.05 -16.01
N GLU A 78 -18.38 -8.23 -15.36
CA GLU A 78 -18.59 -6.84 -15.77
C GLU A 78 -17.34 -5.97 -15.57
N TRP A 79 -17.21 -4.96 -16.43
CA TRP A 79 -16.17 -3.94 -16.28
C TRP A 79 -16.54 -3.01 -15.13
N ILE A 80 -15.56 -2.74 -14.27
CA ILE A 80 -15.66 -1.73 -13.22
C ILE A 80 -14.69 -0.59 -13.52
N SER A 81 -15.09 0.65 -13.27
CA SER A 81 -14.18 1.80 -13.38
C SER A 81 -13.46 2.06 -12.05
N VAL A 82 -12.16 2.32 -12.16
CA VAL A 82 -11.32 2.92 -11.13
C VAL A 82 -10.80 4.24 -11.69
N ASP A 83 -11.59 5.30 -11.53
CA ASP A 83 -11.43 6.58 -12.23
C ASP A 83 -11.56 7.81 -11.32
N ALA A 84 -11.85 7.62 -10.03
CA ALA A 84 -11.77 8.68 -9.04
C ALA A 84 -10.42 8.67 -8.30
N PRO A 85 -9.90 9.85 -7.89
CA PRO A 85 -8.69 9.94 -7.09
C PRO A 85 -8.79 9.08 -5.83
N LEU A 86 -7.76 8.26 -5.59
CA LEU A 86 -7.67 7.37 -4.44
C LEU A 86 -8.78 6.31 -4.36
N GLN A 87 -9.54 6.12 -5.44
CA GLN A 87 -10.46 5.00 -5.55
C GLN A 87 -9.66 3.71 -5.53
N ARG A 88 -10.07 2.79 -4.65
CA ARG A 88 -9.40 1.51 -4.43
C ARG A 88 -10.30 0.34 -4.81
N GLN A 89 -9.66 -0.74 -5.22
CA GLN A 89 -10.32 -2.02 -5.45
C GLN A 89 -9.54 -3.15 -4.80
N ILE A 90 -10.24 -3.99 -4.04
CA ILE A 90 -9.70 -5.24 -3.48
C ILE A 90 -10.21 -6.40 -4.34
N PHE A 91 -9.30 -7.28 -4.73
CA PHE A 91 -9.61 -8.46 -5.56
C PHE A 91 -8.59 -9.58 -5.34
N SER A 92 -8.93 -10.79 -5.76
CA SER A 92 -7.99 -11.91 -5.68
C SER A 92 -6.94 -11.82 -6.80
N GLY A 93 -5.67 -12.00 -6.46
CA GLY A 93 -4.57 -12.07 -7.41
C GLY A 93 -4.62 -13.29 -8.34
N GLN A 94 -5.42 -14.30 -8.00
CA GLN A 94 -5.64 -15.48 -8.84
C GLN A 94 -6.66 -15.25 -9.96
N TRP A 95 -7.39 -14.12 -9.93
CA TRP A 95 -8.38 -13.82 -10.95
C TRP A 95 -7.73 -13.30 -12.22
N GLN A 96 -8.16 -13.82 -13.37
CA GLN A 96 -7.81 -13.22 -14.66
C GLN A 96 -8.35 -11.79 -14.67
N THR A 97 -7.46 -10.82 -14.76
CA THR A 97 -7.80 -9.40 -14.64
C THR A 97 -7.37 -8.68 -15.90
N ASP A 98 -8.32 -8.21 -16.70
CA ASP A 98 -8.05 -7.35 -17.85
C ASP A 98 -8.11 -5.88 -17.41
N CYS A 99 -7.23 -5.04 -17.98
CA CYS A 99 -7.18 -3.61 -17.72
C CYS A 99 -7.23 -2.82 -19.03
N GLU A 100 -8.09 -1.80 -19.07
CA GLU A 100 -8.19 -0.83 -20.16
C GLU A 100 -8.05 0.59 -19.61
N LEU A 101 -7.09 1.35 -20.11
CA LEU A 101 -6.86 2.74 -19.72
C LEU A 101 -7.99 3.62 -20.25
N ILE A 102 -8.54 4.48 -19.39
CA ILE A 102 -9.59 5.41 -19.81
C ILE A 102 -9.00 6.49 -20.72
N LYS A 103 -7.85 7.05 -20.32
CA LYS A 103 -7.13 8.04 -21.11
C LYS A 103 -5.68 8.17 -20.65
N GLY A 104 -4.76 7.64 -21.46
CA GLY A 104 -3.32 7.77 -21.27
C GLY A 104 -2.78 7.02 -20.06
N THR A 105 -1.49 7.21 -19.81
CA THR A 105 -0.76 6.56 -18.70
C THR A 105 -1.33 6.94 -17.35
N ILE A 106 -1.41 5.96 -16.45
CA ILE A 106 -1.79 6.15 -15.04
C ILE A 106 -0.67 5.71 -14.11
N LYS A 107 -0.79 6.12 -12.84
CA LYS A 107 -0.11 5.44 -11.74
C LYS A 107 -1.12 4.90 -10.75
N ASP A 108 -0.91 3.66 -10.33
CA ASP A 108 -1.66 3.06 -9.23
C ASP A 108 -0.72 2.62 -8.10
N PHE A 109 -1.22 2.67 -6.88
CA PHE A 109 -0.61 2.04 -5.71
C PHE A 109 -1.14 0.62 -5.60
N ASN A 110 -0.28 -0.33 -5.24
CA ASN A 110 -0.63 -1.73 -5.13
C ASN A 110 -0.05 -2.34 -3.85
N LEU A 111 -0.93 -2.81 -2.97
CA LEU A 111 -0.62 -3.70 -1.87
C LEU A 111 -1.00 -5.12 -2.28
N MET A 112 -0.06 -6.05 -2.10
CA MET A 112 -0.31 -7.48 -2.28
C MET A 112 0.00 -8.19 -0.96
N VAL A 113 -0.88 -9.10 -0.53
CA VAL A 113 -0.70 -9.91 0.69
C VAL A 113 -1.01 -11.37 0.38
N ASP A 114 -0.12 -12.28 0.78
CA ASP A 114 -0.31 -13.72 0.68
C ASP A 114 -1.35 -14.20 1.71
N GLN A 115 -2.52 -14.60 1.22
CA GLN A 115 -3.65 -15.01 2.05
C GLN A 115 -3.44 -16.34 2.77
N ARG A 116 -2.38 -17.09 2.46
CA ARG A 116 -2.01 -18.30 3.22
C ARG A 116 -1.46 -17.94 4.59
N LEU A 117 -0.78 -16.80 4.68
CA LEU A 117 0.00 -16.39 5.84
C LEU A 117 -0.56 -15.19 6.59
N ALA A 118 -1.38 -14.35 5.94
CA ALA A 118 -1.93 -13.17 6.58
C ALA A 118 -3.28 -12.71 6.01
N ASP A 119 -4.01 -11.98 6.84
CA ASP A 119 -5.14 -11.14 6.44
C ASP A 119 -4.75 -9.67 6.48
N PHE A 120 -5.55 -8.78 5.89
CA PHE A 120 -5.28 -7.35 5.99
C PHE A 120 -6.55 -6.49 5.93
N VAL A 121 -6.45 -5.30 6.51
CA VAL A 121 -7.40 -4.20 6.35
C VAL A 121 -6.67 -2.98 5.82
N VAL A 122 -7.36 -2.17 5.02
CA VAL A 122 -6.81 -0.94 4.44
C VAL A 122 -7.78 0.21 4.61
N ASP A 123 -7.24 1.42 4.73
CA ASP A 123 -7.98 2.64 4.59
C ASP A 123 -7.13 3.73 3.90
N VAL A 124 -7.82 4.74 3.40
CA VAL A 124 -7.20 5.93 2.81
C VAL A 124 -7.77 7.15 3.49
N LEU A 125 -6.91 7.86 4.21
CA LEU A 125 -7.33 8.94 5.08
C LEU A 125 -6.89 10.28 4.51
N THR A 126 -7.78 11.25 4.68
CA THR A 126 -7.45 12.66 4.52
C THR A 126 -7.39 13.26 5.92
N LEU A 127 -6.22 13.73 6.32
CA LEU A 127 -5.97 14.31 7.63
C LEU A 127 -5.78 15.82 7.49
N GLN A 128 -6.32 16.56 8.46
CA GLN A 128 -6.09 17.99 8.61
C GLN A 128 -6.34 18.37 10.07
N ASN A 129 -5.35 18.98 10.71
CA ASN A 129 -5.37 19.33 12.14
C ASN A 129 -5.86 18.15 13.01
N GLN A 130 -5.28 16.97 12.76
CA GLN A 130 -5.75 15.71 13.35
C GLN A 130 -4.58 14.85 13.79
N THR A 131 -4.75 14.19 14.93
CA THR A 131 -3.84 13.16 15.41
C THR A 131 -4.55 11.81 15.39
N LEU A 132 -3.93 10.84 14.75
CA LEU A 132 -4.29 9.43 14.83
C LEU A 132 -3.43 8.75 15.91
N LEU A 133 -4.06 7.95 16.77
CA LEU A 133 -3.38 7.26 17.88
C LEU A 133 -3.23 5.77 17.58
N TRP A 134 -2.05 5.23 17.86
CA TRP A 134 -1.73 3.80 17.74
C TRP A 134 -1.66 3.15 19.13
N PRO A 135 -2.04 1.86 19.24
CA PRO A 135 -2.48 0.95 18.18
C PRO A 135 -4.00 1.00 17.87
N ASP A 136 -4.73 1.88 18.55
CA ASP A 136 -6.20 1.89 18.60
C ASP A 136 -6.89 2.20 17.27
N PHE A 137 -6.17 2.80 16.30
CA PHE A 137 -6.70 3.17 15.00
C PHE A 137 -7.47 2.04 14.28
N PHE A 138 -6.99 0.78 14.33
CA PHE A 138 -7.68 -0.36 13.68
C PHE A 138 -8.62 -1.15 14.63
N SER A 139 -8.80 -0.70 15.88
CA SER A 139 -9.70 -1.28 16.90
C SER A 139 -9.65 -2.80 17.11
N SER A 140 -8.58 -3.51 16.70
CA SER A 140 -8.53 -4.98 16.73
C SER A 140 -8.13 -5.52 18.10
N LYS A 141 -8.85 -6.55 18.58
CA LYS A 141 -8.60 -7.21 19.87
C LYS A 141 -7.35 -8.09 19.91
N ASP A 142 -6.84 -8.49 18.76
CA ASP A 142 -5.55 -9.18 18.65
C ASP A 142 -4.54 -8.24 18.00
N GLN A 143 -3.49 -7.93 18.76
CA GLN A 143 -2.37 -7.08 18.37
C GLN A 143 -1.06 -7.85 18.37
N THR A 144 -1.09 -9.17 18.63
CA THR A 144 0.12 -9.90 19.01
C THR A 144 1.07 -10.14 17.83
N GLN A 145 0.57 -10.18 16.59
CA GLN A 145 1.39 -10.20 15.37
C GLN A 145 0.75 -9.42 14.23
N CYS A 146 0.99 -8.11 14.20
CA CYS A 146 0.56 -7.27 13.09
C CYS A 146 1.68 -6.37 12.57
N ILE A 147 1.55 -5.99 11.30
CA ILE A 147 2.43 -5.03 10.63
C ILE A 147 1.55 -3.90 10.12
N ASP A 148 1.84 -2.69 10.57
CA ASP A 148 1.22 -1.48 10.01
C ASP A 148 2.08 -0.95 8.87
N LEU A 149 1.43 -0.67 7.76
CA LEU A 149 2.01 -0.14 6.53
C LEU A 149 1.40 1.23 6.29
N ILE A 150 2.22 2.28 6.24
CA ILE A 150 1.74 3.64 5.97
C ILE A 150 2.49 4.20 4.77
N TYR A 151 1.76 4.80 3.83
CA TYR A 151 2.34 5.54 2.72
C TYR A 151 1.79 6.96 2.69
N ILE A 152 2.66 7.96 2.70
CA ILE A 152 2.25 9.36 2.59
C ILE A 152 2.02 9.68 1.11
N ILE A 153 0.75 9.83 0.72
CA ILE A 153 0.36 10.10 -0.67
C ILE A 153 0.67 11.56 -1.00
N SER A 154 0.26 12.48 -0.13
CA SER A 154 0.49 13.92 -0.27
C SER A 154 0.60 14.60 1.10
N GLY A 155 1.18 15.80 1.13
CA GLY A 155 1.35 16.57 2.37
C GLY A 155 2.45 16.01 3.26
N GLU A 156 2.34 16.29 4.56
CA GLU A 156 3.28 15.86 5.58
C GLU A 156 2.57 15.46 6.88
N CYS A 157 3.18 14.52 7.60
CA CYS A 157 2.76 14.09 8.91
C CYS A 157 3.97 13.98 9.85
N ASP A 158 3.77 14.29 11.12
CA ASP A 158 4.70 13.99 12.20
C ASP A 158 4.38 12.63 12.82
N LEU A 159 5.38 11.76 12.82
CA LEU A 159 5.33 10.44 13.41
C LEU A 159 5.93 10.48 14.80
N GLU A 160 5.14 10.22 15.84
CA GLU A 160 5.67 9.99 17.19
C GLU A 160 5.87 8.49 17.43
N TYR A 161 7.07 8.10 17.87
CA TYR A 161 7.41 6.71 18.14
C TYR A 161 8.38 6.58 19.31
N GLN A 162 8.35 5.41 19.94
CA GLN A 162 9.25 5.05 21.03
C GLN A 162 10.46 4.27 20.50
N THR A 163 11.66 4.66 20.90
CA THR A 163 12.90 3.95 20.58
C THR A 163 13.04 2.67 21.42
N LEU A 164 14.01 1.82 21.09
CA LEU A 164 14.31 0.62 21.88
C LEU A 164 14.76 0.97 23.31
N ASP A 165 15.40 2.13 23.49
CA ASP A 165 15.86 2.62 24.80
C ASP A 165 14.73 3.29 25.62
N GLY A 166 13.53 3.39 25.07
CA GLY A 166 12.35 3.93 25.74
C GLY A 166 12.06 5.41 25.50
N ASP A 167 12.94 6.14 24.82
CA ASP A 167 12.76 7.56 24.47
C ASP A 167 11.61 7.75 23.47
N SER A 168 10.82 8.82 23.65
CA SER A 168 9.92 9.29 22.58
C SER A 168 10.68 10.15 21.58
N ARG A 169 10.43 9.95 20.29
CA ARG A 169 11.02 10.69 19.18
C ARG A 169 9.93 11.06 18.19
N VAL A 170 10.12 12.19 17.51
CA VAL A 170 9.27 12.64 16.41
C VAL A 170 10.06 12.64 15.11
N LYS A 171 9.48 12.09 14.06
CA LYS A 171 10.04 12.12 12.70
C LYS A 171 8.99 12.65 11.73
N ARG A 172 9.33 13.72 11.00
CA ARG A 172 8.50 14.20 9.90
C ARG A 172 8.60 13.28 8.69
N LEU A 173 7.46 12.88 8.16
CA LEU A 173 7.30 12.16 6.91
C LEU A 173 6.57 13.05 5.90
N THR A 174 7.16 13.25 4.73
CA THR A 174 6.56 13.98 3.60
C THR A 174 6.02 13.00 2.56
N ALA A 175 5.32 13.52 1.55
CA ALA A 175 4.87 12.78 0.37
C ALA A 175 5.93 11.80 -0.15
N LYS A 176 5.48 10.59 -0.48
CA LYS A 176 6.26 9.44 -0.92
C LYS A 176 7.18 8.82 0.13
N HIS A 177 7.03 9.13 1.42
CA HIS A 177 7.59 8.26 2.46
C HIS A 177 6.71 7.03 2.69
N THR A 178 7.36 5.89 2.93
CA THR A 178 6.71 4.64 3.35
C THR A 178 7.22 4.23 4.72
N LEU A 179 6.31 3.97 5.66
CA LEU A 179 6.61 3.46 6.99
C LEU A 179 6.16 2.00 7.10
N ILE A 180 7.04 1.16 7.65
CA ILE A 180 6.76 -0.21 8.05
C ILE A 180 6.91 -0.30 9.57
N ASN A 181 5.79 -0.40 10.26
CA ASN A 181 5.74 -0.53 11.71
C ASN A 181 5.43 -1.98 12.10
N ARG A 182 6.49 -2.74 12.41
CA ARG A 182 6.43 -4.15 12.85
C ARG A 182 6.34 -4.31 14.39
N THR A 183 6.42 -3.21 15.12
CA THR A 183 6.53 -3.18 16.58
C THR A 183 5.48 -2.22 17.14
N ASN A 184 5.15 -2.30 18.43
CA ASN A 184 4.28 -1.30 19.08
C ASN A 184 5.03 0.01 19.42
N GLN A 185 6.01 0.37 18.58
CA GLN A 185 6.83 1.58 18.74
C GLN A 185 6.07 2.82 18.28
N LEU A 186 5.26 2.73 17.21
CA LEU A 186 4.44 3.84 16.75
C LEU A 186 3.40 4.23 17.81
N LYS A 187 3.36 5.51 18.16
CA LYS A 187 2.40 6.09 19.11
C LYS A 187 1.35 6.95 18.41
N SER A 188 1.77 7.81 17.49
CA SER A 188 0.83 8.69 16.79
C SER A 188 1.31 9.11 15.41
N VAL A 189 0.35 9.46 14.56
CA VAL A 189 0.56 10.20 13.31
C VAL A 189 -0.22 11.50 13.43
N HIS A 190 0.48 12.61 13.53
CA HIS A 190 -0.10 13.95 13.61
C HIS A 190 0.02 14.65 12.26
N CYS A 191 -1.05 15.27 11.82
CA CYS A 191 -1.09 16.15 10.66
C CYS A 191 -1.47 17.56 11.14
N SER A 192 -0.65 18.54 10.79
CA SER A 192 -0.82 19.95 11.15
C SER A 192 -1.93 20.61 10.32
N ASP A 193 -1.90 21.93 10.15
CA ASP A 193 -2.95 22.67 9.42
C ASP A 193 -3.05 22.31 7.92
N ASP A 194 -1.94 21.85 7.34
CA ASP A 194 -1.88 21.42 5.94
C ASP A 194 -2.51 20.03 5.75
N LYS A 195 -3.27 19.87 4.66
CA LYS A 195 -3.95 18.62 4.34
C LYS A 195 -2.95 17.55 3.93
N ALA A 196 -2.94 16.41 4.63
CA ALA A 196 -2.22 15.22 4.22
C ALA A 196 -3.18 14.13 3.74
N GLN A 197 -2.75 13.33 2.77
CA GLN A 197 -3.44 12.12 2.36
C GLN A 197 -2.52 10.94 2.60
N ILE A 198 -3.01 9.92 3.29
CA ILE A 198 -2.21 8.74 3.63
C ILE A 198 -2.98 7.46 3.30
N PHE A 199 -2.26 6.48 2.79
CA PHE A 199 -2.71 5.10 2.76
C PHE A 199 -2.24 4.41 4.04
N VAL A 200 -3.14 3.68 4.68
CA VAL A 200 -2.84 2.88 5.87
C VAL A 200 -3.33 1.46 5.64
N ALA A 201 -2.51 0.47 6.00
CA ALA A 201 -2.93 -0.92 6.08
C ALA A 201 -2.41 -1.57 7.34
N ARG A 202 -3.19 -2.48 7.90
CA ARG A 202 -2.75 -3.43 8.93
C ARG A 202 -2.81 -4.83 8.36
N VAL A 203 -1.67 -5.51 8.38
CA VAL A 203 -1.52 -6.91 8.00
C VAL A 203 -1.47 -7.75 9.28
N PHE A 204 -2.38 -8.72 9.39
CA PHE A 204 -2.51 -9.64 10.54
C PHE A 204 -1.87 -10.97 10.16
N ILE A 205 -0.77 -11.32 10.84
CA ILE A 205 -0.03 -12.56 10.58
C ILE A 205 -0.74 -13.73 11.26
N ARG A 206 -0.82 -14.87 10.59
CA ARG A 206 -1.40 -16.13 11.09
C ARG A 206 -0.37 -17.07 11.68
#